data_AF-A0A528E9F4-F1
#
_entry.id   AF-A0A528E9F4-F1
#
_cell.length_a   1.000
_cell.length_b   1.000
_cell.length_c   1.000
_cell.angle_alpha   90.00
_cell.angle_beta   90.00
_cell.angle_gamma   90.00
#
_symmetry.space_group_name_H-M   'P 1'
#
loop_
_entity.id
_entity.type
_entity.pdbx_description
1 polymer ?
#
loop_
_entity_poly.entity_id
_entity_poly.type
_entity_poly.pdbx_seq_one_letter_code
_entity_poly.pdbx_strand_id
1 'polypeptide(L)' 'MLVRSSTLSVSGKPIWVGYCHCHSCRRHSGAPVVTFAAFSASQVDFT' A
#
# COMPACT_ATOMS: atom_id res chain seq x y z
N MET A 1 13.84 18.48 -14.76
CA MET A 1 13.54 17.19 -14.12
C MET A 1 12.71 17.46 -12.87
N LEU A 2 11.38 17.47 -13.01
CA LEU A 2 10.46 17.72 -11.88
C LEU A 2 9.85 16.39 -11.45
N VAL A 3 10.01 16.03 -10.18
CA VAL A 3 9.32 14.87 -9.60
C VAL A 3 7.86 15.27 -9.34
N ARG A 4 6.91 14.60 -10.01
CA ARG A 4 5.48 14.76 -9.76
C ARG A 4 5.03 13.68 -8.79
N SER A 5 4.37 14.08 -7.71
CA SER A 5 3.69 13.15 -6.80
C SER A 5 2.36 12.73 -7.40
N SER A 6 2.02 11.45 -7.26
CA SER A 6 0.66 10.95 -7.50
C SER A 6 -0.09 10.93 -6.18
N THR A 7 -1.37 11.28 -6.17
CA THR A 7 -2.21 11.26 -4.97
C THR A 7 -3.20 10.11 -5.04
N LEU A 8 -3.41 9.46 -3.90
CA LEU A 8 -4.35 8.35 -3.77
C LEU A 8 -5.29 8.65 -2.60
N SER A 9 -6.58 8.45 -2.79
CA SER A 9 -7.58 8.55 -1.72
C SER A 9 -8.27 7.21 -1.53
N VAL A 10 -8.57 6.88 -0.27
CA VAL A 10 -9.29 5.64 0.07
C VAL A 10 -10.46 5.94 1.00
N SER A 11 -11.55 5.18 0.87
CA SER A 11 -12.75 5.33 1.69
C SER A 11 -13.15 4.04 2.43
N GLY A 12 -13.72 4.20 3.63
CA GLY A 12 -14.16 3.09 4.46
C GLY A 12 -13.01 2.30 5.13
N LYS A 13 -13.34 1.12 5.65
CA LYS A 13 -12.37 0.23 6.33
C LYS A 13 -11.67 -0.68 5.32
N PRO A 14 -10.40 -1.06 5.58
CA PRO A 14 -9.73 -2.09 4.79
C PRO A 14 -10.44 -3.44 4.96
N ILE A 15 -10.48 -4.22 3.89
CA ILE A 15 -11.06 -5.57 3.88
C ILE A 15 -10.10 -6.62 4.44
N TRP A 16 -8.80 -6.31 4.46
CA TRP A 16 -7.76 -7.16 5.03
C TRP A 16 -6.59 -6.31 5.49
N VAL A 17 -5.99 -6.70 6.62
CA VAL A 17 -4.72 -6.13 7.10
C VAL A 17 -3.82 -7.27 7.51
N GLY A 18 -2.56 -7.22 7.12
CA GLY A 18 -1.61 -8.25 7.51
C GLY A 18 -0.16 -7.82 7.44
N TYR A 19 0.67 -8.58 8.15
CA TYR A 19 2.11 -8.39 8.23
C TYR A 19 2.81 -9.36 7.28
N CYS A 20 3.77 -8.84 6.52
CA CYS A 20 4.62 -9.65 5.65
C CYS A 20 6.09 -9.48 6.01
N HIS A 21 6.79 -10.61 6.07
CA HIS A 21 8.23 -10.69 6.35
C HIS A 21 8.97 -11.48 5.27
N CYS A 22 8.31 -11.81 4.16
CA CYS A 22 8.93 -12.60 3.09
C CYS A 22 10.08 -11.83 2.42
N HIS A 23 11.01 -12.56 1.80
CA HIS A 23 12.18 -11.95 1.14
C HIS A 23 11.80 -10.87 0.12
N SER A 24 10.77 -11.12 -0.71
CA SER A 24 10.32 -10.18 -1.74
C SER A 24 9.82 -8.86 -1.13
N CYS A 25 9.00 -8.92 -0.09
CA CYS A 25 8.47 -7.71 0.56
C CYS A 25 9.56 -6.93 1.28
N ARG A 26 10.50 -7.59 1.96
CA ARG A 26 11.65 -6.91 2.59
C ARG A 26 12.54 -6.22 1.55
N ARG A 27 12.78 -6.86 0.40
CA ARG A 27 13.60 -6.27 -0.66
C ARG A 27 12.93 -5.05 -1.31
N HIS A 28 11.61 -5.08 -1.48
CA HIS A 28 10.86 -3.96 -2.06
C HIS A 28 10.78 -2.76 -1.10
N SER A 29 10.52 -3.00 0.19
CA SER A 29 10.30 -1.91 1.15
C SER A 29 11.56 -1.45 1.89
N GLY A 30 12.60 -2.30 1.97
CA GLY A 30 13.75 -2.10 2.86
C GLY A 30 13.47 -2.37 4.34
N ALA A 31 12.24 -2.69 4.73
CA ALA A 31 11.85 -2.93 6.12
C ALA A 31 11.95 -4.43 6.49
N PRO A 32 12.22 -4.78 7.77
CA PRO A 32 12.27 -6.17 8.22
C PRO A 32 10.88 -6.85 8.22
N VAL A 33 9.83 -6.08 8.50
CA VAL A 33 8.42 -6.48 8.43
C VAL A 33 7.63 -5.30 7.86
N VAL A 34 6.64 -5.58 7.01
CA VAL A 34 5.78 -4.58 6.38
C VAL A 34 4.32 -4.88 6.73
N THR A 35 3.53 -3.84 6.97
CA THR A 35 2.08 -3.95 7.11
C THR A 35 1.42 -3.56 5.79
N PHE A 36 0.52 -4.40 5.31
CA PHE A 36 -0.33 -4.11 4.15
C PHE A 36 -1.78 -3.97 4.59
N ALA A 37 -2.49 -3.00 4.01
CA ALA A 37 -3.93 -2.86 4.12
C ALA A 37 -4.53 -2.96 2.73
N ALA A 38 -5.42 -3.93 2.52
CA ALA A 38 -6.12 -4.12 1.26
C ALA A 38 -7.49 -3.45 1.33
N PHE A 39 -7.85 -2.77 0.25
CA PHE A 39 -9.15 -2.15 0.02
C PHE A 39 -9.74 -2.76 -1.25
N SER A 40 -11.08 -2.81 -1.36
CA SER A 40 -11.71 -3.17 -2.63
C SER A 40 -11.44 -2.08 -3.67
N ALA A 41 -11.46 -2.43 -4.97
CA ALA A 41 -11.18 -1.45 -6.03
C ALA A 41 -12.16 -0.26 -6.00
N SER A 42 -13.42 -0.48 -5.62
CA SER A 42 -14.42 0.57 -5.47
C SER A 42 -14.16 1.53 -4.29
N GLN A 43 -13.17 1.25 -3.45
CA GLN A 43 -12.78 2.10 -2.32
C GLN A 43 -11.55 2.96 -2.61
N VAL A 44 -10.95 2.89 -3.82
CA VAL A 44 -9.68 3.56 -4.15
C VAL A 44 -9.87 4.51 -5.33
N ASP A 45 -9.49 5.77 -5.14
CA ASP A 45 -9.49 6.80 -6.18
C ASP A 45 -8.05 7.25 -6.48
N PHE A 46 -7.69 7.32 -7.77
CA PHE A 46 -6.39 7.75 -8.27
C PHE A 46 -6.50 9.19 -8.82
N THR A 47 -5.74 10.14 -8.26
CA THR A 47 -5.75 11.57 -8.65
C THR A 47 -4.35 12.03 -9.02
#